data_AF-A0A963G9P2-F1
#
_entry.id   AF-A0A963G9P2-F1
#
_cell.length_a   1.000
_cell.length_b   1.000
_cell.length_c   1.000
_cell.angle_alpha   90.00
_cell.angle_beta   90.00
_cell.angle_gamma   90.00
#
_symmetry.space_group_name_H-M   'P 1'
#
loop_
_entity.id
_entity.type
_entity.pdbx_description
1 polymer ?
#
loop_
_entity_poly.entity_id
_entity_poly.type
_entity_poly.pdbx_seq_one_letter_code
_entity_poly.pdbx_strand_id
1 'polypeptide(L)'
;WGDNVASGVYRKMAFKNTTWTCWATWPDSDTGRQFSMHQLSNNHLLIGDPRIREIAENVAIGDQIRINGVLASYSHSNGRFARGTSTSRTDTGNGACETIFVNDFEIVKKANPGWHKINLLAGWLAPISFLCMMLLVFKAPVRPND
;
A
#
# COMPACT_ATOMS: atom_id res chain seq x y z
N TRP A 1 -10.53 9.00 6.76
CA TRP A 1 -11.17 8.37 5.60
C TRP A 1 -12.70 8.43 5.62
N GLY A 2 -13.38 8.35 6.78
CA GLY A 2 -14.75 8.85 6.99
C GLY A 2 -15.70 8.82 5.79
N ASP A 3 -16.08 9.99 5.29
CA ASP A 3 -16.99 10.22 4.15
C ASP A 3 -16.46 9.62 2.84
N ASN A 4 -15.14 9.61 2.64
CA ASN A 4 -14.55 8.96 1.46
C ASN A 4 -14.84 7.45 1.45
N VAL A 5 -14.87 6.81 2.63
CA VAL A 5 -15.26 5.39 2.79
C VAL A 5 -16.77 5.23 2.71
N ALA A 6 -17.54 6.08 3.39
CA ALA A 6 -19.00 6.02 3.41
C ALA A 6 -19.62 6.17 2.01
N SER A 7 -19.11 7.10 1.20
CA SER A 7 -19.53 7.33 -0.20
C SER A 7 -19.00 6.28 -1.17
N GLY A 8 -17.93 5.56 -0.81
CA GLY A 8 -17.22 4.66 -1.71
C GLY A 8 -16.42 5.36 -2.82
N VAL A 9 -16.28 6.69 -2.80
CA VAL A 9 -15.56 7.47 -3.83
C VAL A 9 -14.11 6.99 -4.01
N TYR A 10 -13.49 6.51 -2.93
CA TYR A 10 -12.12 5.97 -2.94
C TYR A 10 -11.90 4.82 -3.94
N ARG A 11 -12.98 4.13 -4.37
CA ARG A 11 -12.92 3.03 -5.35
C ARG A 11 -12.82 3.50 -6.80
N LYS A 12 -13.12 4.76 -7.08
CA LYS A 12 -13.14 5.36 -8.42
C LYS A 12 -11.86 6.15 -8.74
N MET A 13 -10.87 6.08 -7.86
CA MET A 13 -9.69 6.93 -7.91
C MET A 13 -8.44 6.13 -7.56
N ALA A 14 -7.28 6.73 -7.83
CA ALA A 14 -5.98 6.15 -7.55
C ALA A 14 -5.28 6.92 -6.44
N PHE A 15 -4.53 6.18 -5.62
CA PHE A 15 -3.67 6.72 -4.58
C PHE A 15 -2.24 6.22 -4.78
N LYS A 16 -1.29 7.10 -4.51
CA LYS A 16 0.13 6.76 -4.44
C LYS A 16 0.73 7.52 -3.28
N ASN A 17 1.66 6.92 -2.55
CA ASN A 17 2.43 7.64 -1.55
C ASN A 17 3.91 7.27 -1.62
N THR A 18 4.72 8.17 -1.06
CA THR A 18 6.12 7.95 -0.72
C THR A 18 6.36 8.49 0.69
N THR A 19 7.61 8.54 1.11
CA THR A 19 8.05 9.06 2.42
C THR A 19 7.61 10.50 2.72
N TRP A 20 7.24 11.30 1.71
CA TRP A 20 6.94 12.73 1.91
C TRP A 20 5.59 13.15 1.38
N THR A 21 5.10 12.48 0.35
CA THR A 21 3.96 12.97 -0.41
C THR A 21 2.96 11.84 -0.61
N CYS A 22 1.69 12.17 -0.47
CA CYS A 22 0.58 11.34 -0.89
C CYS A 22 -0.15 12.06 -2.02
N TRP A 23 -0.34 11.35 -3.13
CA TRP A 23 -1.06 11.79 -4.30
C TRP A 23 -2.38 11.05 -4.37
N ALA A 24 -3.42 11.80 -4.72
CA ALA A 24 -4.75 11.32 -5.03
C ALA A 24 -5.12 11.81 -6.43
N THR A 25 -5.55 10.90 -7.30
CA THR A 25 -5.90 11.21 -8.69
C THR A 25 -7.26 10.61 -9.02
N TRP A 26 -8.14 11.40 -9.62
CA TRP A 26 -9.50 11.00 -10.01
C TRP A 26 -9.76 11.26 -11.50
N PRO A 27 -10.69 10.51 -12.13
CA PRO A 27 -10.92 10.56 -13.57
C PRO A 27 -11.76 11.76 -14.03
N ASP A 28 -12.60 12.31 -13.16
CA ASP A 28 -13.57 13.36 -13.50
C ASP A 28 -13.85 14.31 -12.32
N SER A 29 -14.44 15.47 -12.63
CA SER A 29 -14.75 16.51 -11.65
C SER A 29 -15.77 16.07 -10.59
N ASP A 30 -16.69 15.16 -10.93
CA ASP A 30 -17.72 14.67 -10.01
C ASP A 30 -17.13 13.81 -8.91
N THR A 31 -16.17 12.97 -9.27
CA THR A 31 -15.37 12.17 -8.33
C THR A 31 -14.53 13.08 -7.45
N GLY A 32 -13.89 14.10 -8.04
CA GLY A 32 -13.13 15.11 -7.29
C GLY A 32 -13.98 15.88 -6.27
N ARG A 33 -15.22 16.24 -6.62
CA ARG A 33 -16.16 16.93 -5.71
C ARG A 33 -16.62 16.06 -4.55
N GLN A 34 -16.75 14.75 -4.77
CA GLN A 34 -17.14 13.80 -3.72
C GLN A 34 -15.98 13.46 -2.78
N PHE A 35 -14.73 13.59 -3.24
CA PHE A 35 -13.55 13.26 -2.46
C PHE A 35 -13.12 14.39 -1.53
N SER A 36 -12.97 14.09 -0.24
CA SER A 36 -12.43 15.01 0.75
C SER A 36 -10.94 14.78 0.98
N MET A 37 -10.10 15.72 0.54
CA MET A 37 -8.65 15.74 0.81
C MET A 37 -8.34 15.77 2.32
N HIS A 38 -9.17 16.43 3.13
CA HIS A 38 -9.01 16.48 4.60
C HIS A 38 -9.25 15.13 5.30
N GLN A 39 -9.80 14.15 4.58
CA GLN A 39 -10.03 12.81 5.08
C GLN A 39 -9.13 11.76 4.42
N LEU A 40 -8.18 12.19 3.59
CA LEU A 40 -7.00 11.42 3.20
C LEU A 40 -6.00 11.40 4.37
N SER A 41 -5.22 10.34 4.49
CA SER A 41 -4.23 10.25 5.57
C SER A 41 -2.96 9.60 5.04
N ASN A 42 -1.83 10.27 5.29
CA ASN A 42 -0.48 9.79 4.99
C ASN A 42 0.29 9.75 6.32
N ASN A 43 0.44 8.56 6.89
CA ASN A 43 1.00 8.41 8.24
C ASN A 43 2.45 7.96 8.15
N HIS A 44 3.25 8.33 9.14
CA HIS A 44 4.62 7.86 9.32
C HIS A 44 4.70 6.94 10.52
N LEU A 45 4.95 5.65 10.28
CA LEU A 45 5.03 4.65 11.33
C LEU A 45 6.49 4.45 11.75
N LEU A 46 6.77 4.71 13.02
CA LEU A 46 8.04 4.43 13.67
C LEU A 46 7.92 3.09 14.40
N ILE A 47 8.55 2.06 13.85
CA ILE A 47 8.47 0.69 14.38
C ILE A 47 9.84 0.29 14.95
N GLY A 48 9.93 0.28 16.28
CA GLY A 48 11.13 -0.12 17.01
C GLY A 48 11.22 -1.62 17.29
N ASP A 49 10.09 -2.32 17.42
CA ASP A 49 10.05 -3.76 17.69
C ASP A 49 10.12 -4.57 16.37
N PRO A 50 11.12 -5.47 16.19
CA PRO A 50 11.23 -6.31 15.01
C PRO A 50 9.98 -7.19 14.75
N ARG A 51 9.27 -7.61 15.79
CA ARG A 51 8.06 -8.45 15.66
C ARG A 51 6.91 -7.68 15.03
N ILE A 52 6.74 -6.41 15.42
CA ILE A 52 5.75 -5.51 14.82
C ILE A 52 6.11 -5.24 13.35
N ARG A 53 7.40 -5.07 13.07
CA ARG A 53 7.90 -4.84 11.71
C ARG A 53 7.55 -6.01 10.79
N GLU A 54 7.77 -7.24 11.23
CA GLU A 54 7.44 -8.44 10.45
C GLU A 54 5.94 -8.49 10.09
N ILE A 55 5.04 -8.12 11.00
CA ILE A 55 3.60 -8.05 10.71
C ILE A 55 3.31 -6.96 9.69
N ALA A 56 3.90 -5.77 9.87
CA ALA A 56 3.71 -4.63 8.97
C ALA A 56 4.22 -4.91 7.54
N GLU A 57 5.32 -5.64 7.39
CA GLU A 57 5.87 -6.07 6.09
C GLU A 57 4.95 -7.04 5.33
N ASN A 58 4.06 -7.74 6.04
CA ASN A 58 3.09 -8.64 5.44
C ASN A 58 1.78 -7.96 4.99
N VAL A 59 1.66 -6.64 5.14
CA VAL A 59 0.48 -5.88 4.72
C VAL A 59 0.42 -5.77 3.20
N ALA A 60 -0.74 -6.07 2.63
CA ALA A 60 -1.01 -5.89 1.21
C ALA A 60 -2.01 -4.75 0.95
N ILE A 61 -2.03 -4.26 -0.28
CA ILE A 61 -3.01 -3.24 -0.71
C ILE A 61 -4.43 -3.79 -0.50
N GLY A 62 -5.21 -3.04 0.29
CA GLY A 62 -6.60 -3.35 0.61
C GLY A 62 -6.80 -4.03 1.97
N ASP A 63 -5.73 -4.51 2.61
CA ASP A 63 -5.83 -5.05 3.97
C ASP A 63 -6.42 -4.01 4.94
N GLN A 64 -7.28 -4.47 5.83
CA GLN A 64 -7.74 -3.66 6.96
C GLN A 64 -6.79 -3.87 8.12
N ILE A 65 -6.23 -2.78 8.64
CA ILE A 65 -5.25 -2.80 9.71
C ILE A 65 -5.75 -2.01 10.92
N ARG A 66 -5.24 -2.36 12.09
CA ARG A 66 -5.36 -1.59 13.33
C ARG A 66 -3.95 -1.28 13.81
N ILE A 67 -3.74 -0.02 14.18
CA ILE A 67 -2.47 0.49 14.70
C ILE A 67 -2.76 1.07 16.08
N ASN A 68 -1.96 0.70 17.07
CA ASN A 68 -1.93 1.33 18.39
C ASN A 68 -0.54 1.90 18.66
N GLY A 69 -0.48 3.08 19.23
CA GLY A 69 0.76 3.78 19.47
C GLY A 69 0.55 5.15 20.08
N VAL A 70 1.62 5.94 20.05
CA VAL A 70 1.62 7.33 20.50
C VAL A 70 2.06 8.25 19.37
N LEU A 71 1.54 9.47 19.33
CA LEU A 71 2.06 10.49 18.43
C LEU A 71 3.45 10.91 18.88
N ALA A 72 4.42 10.90 17.98
CA ALA A 72 5.83 11.05 18.35
C ALA A 72 6.60 11.94 17.37
N SER A 73 7.33 12.91 17.90
CA SER A 73 8.36 13.63 17.15
C SER A 73 9.66 12.82 17.15
N TYR A 74 10.40 12.85 16.05
CA TYR A 74 11.69 12.15 15.94
C TYR A 74 12.75 12.99 15.21
N SER A 75 14.01 12.73 15.50
CA SER A 75 15.15 13.37 14.85
C SER A 75 16.27 12.37 14.59
N HIS A 76 17.06 12.59 13.54
CA HIS A 76 18.25 11.80 13.26
C HIS A 76 19.37 12.67 12.66
N SER A 77 20.51 12.04 12.32
CA SER A 77 21.67 12.73 11.74
C SER A 77 22.17 13.88 12.62
N ASN A 78 22.31 13.63 13.92
CA ASN A 78 22.72 14.61 14.93
C ASN A 78 21.84 15.88 14.92
N GLY A 79 20.53 15.71 14.71
CA GLY A 79 19.55 16.81 14.73
C GLY A 79 19.41 17.58 13.42
N ARG A 80 20.15 17.21 12.36
CA ARG A 80 19.99 17.83 11.02
C ARG A 80 18.63 17.52 10.39
N PHE A 81 18.01 16.43 10.83
CA PHE A 81 16.65 16.09 10.47
C PHE A 81 15.80 16.03 11.73
N ALA A 82 14.66 16.70 11.70
CA ALA A 82 13.64 16.60 12.74
C ALA A 82 12.27 16.58 12.08
N ARG A 83 11.35 15.82 12.67
CA ARG A 83 9.97 15.74 12.23
C ARG A 83 9.04 15.68 13.44
N GLY A 84 8.05 16.57 13.43
CA GLY A 84 6.96 16.58 14.40
C GLY A 84 5.79 15.71 13.96
N THR A 85 4.71 15.79 14.73
CA THR A 85 3.45 15.08 14.48
C THR A 85 2.30 16.08 14.36
N SER A 86 1.39 15.85 13.41
CA SER A 86 0.15 16.61 13.31
C SER A 86 -0.97 15.97 14.14
N THR A 87 -1.89 16.79 14.65
CA THR A 87 -3.15 16.36 15.28
C THR A 87 -4.39 16.91 14.56
N SER A 88 -4.20 17.66 13.47
CA SER A 88 -5.27 18.38 12.79
C SER A 88 -5.44 17.88 11.35
N ARG A 89 -6.70 17.78 10.93
CA ARG A 89 -7.11 17.24 9.62
C ARG A 89 -7.02 18.24 8.47
N THR A 90 -6.83 19.51 8.80
CA THR A 90 -6.82 20.61 7.83
C THR A 90 -5.41 21.10 7.49
N ASP A 91 -4.39 20.45 8.05
CA ASP A 91 -2.99 20.81 7.87
C ASP A 91 -2.58 20.53 6.44
N THR A 92 -1.73 21.40 5.89
CA THR A 92 -1.20 21.23 4.53
C THR A 92 0.31 21.45 4.52
N GLY A 93 0.99 20.88 3.53
CA GLY A 93 2.43 21.02 3.38
C GLY A 93 3.25 20.17 4.35
N ASN A 94 4.49 20.61 4.60
CA ASN A 94 5.43 19.85 5.42
C ASN A 94 5.03 19.86 6.89
N GLY A 95 4.88 18.69 7.50
CA GLY A 95 4.44 18.54 8.89
C GLY A 95 2.96 18.23 9.08
N ALA A 96 2.16 18.22 8.01
CA ALA A 96 0.73 17.89 8.06
C ALA A 96 0.41 16.41 8.36
N CYS A 97 1.42 15.54 8.30
CA CYS A 97 1.26 14.09 8.49
C CYS A 97 1.39 13.71 9.96
N GLU A 98 0.60 12.74 10.39
CA GLU A 98 0.75 12.13 11.71
C GLU A 98 1.98 11.21 11.73
N THR A 99 2.87 11.40 12.71
CA THR A 99 3.97 10.48 13.01
C THR A 99 3.62 9.69 14.26
N ILE A 100 3.65 8.36 14.14
CA ILE A 100 3.16 7.43 15.16
C ILE A 100 4.29 6.48 15.56
N PHE A 101 4.66 6.47 16.84
CA PHE A 101 5.46 5.41 17.42
C PHE A 101 4.55 4.22 17.74
N VAL A 102 4.77 3.11 17.04
CA VAL A 102 3.86 1.97 17.03
C VAL A 102 4.19 1.02 18.18
N ASN A 103 3.20 0.77 19.04
CA ASN A 103 3.28 -0.18 20.14
C ASN A 103 2.62 -1.52 19.80
N ASP A 104 1.61 -1.51 18.93
CA ASP A 104 0.93 -2.72 18.46
C ASP A 104 0.38 -2.52 17.04
N PHE A 105 0.36 -3.61 16.27
CA PHE A 105 -0.03 -3.63 14.87
C PHE A 105 -0.74 -4.93 14.52
N GLU A 106 -1.94 -4.82 13.97
CA GLU A 106 -2.78 -5.97 13.65
C GLU A 106 -3.34 -5.85 12.23
N ILE A 107 -3.29 -6.95 11.47
CA ILE A 107 -4.05 -7.08 10.23
C ILE A 107 -5.42 -7.66 10.57
N VAL A 108 -6.40 -6.79 10.78
CA VAL A 108 -7.77 -7.14 11.16
C VAL A 108 -8.46 -8.00 10.09
N LYS A 109 -8.22 -7.69 8.81
CA LYS A 109 -8.80 -8.45 7.69
C LYS A 109 -7.94 -8.39 6.44
N LYS A 110 -7.63 -9.55 5.88
CA LYS A 110 -6.93 -9.67 4.59
C LYS A 110 -7.82 -9.30 3.41
N ALA A 111 -7.31 -8.50 2.48
CA ALA A 111 -7.96 -8.25 1.20
C ALA A 111 -7.72 -9.39 0.22
N ASN A 112 -8.79 -9.79 -0.47
CA ASN A 112 -8.74 -10.69 -1.63
C ASN A 112 -7.80 -11.91 -1.48
N PRO A 113 -7.87 -12.67 -0.37
CA PRO A 113 -6.86 -13.71 -0.07
C PRO A 113 -6.82 -14.80 -1.15
N GLY A 114 -7.96 -15.12 -1.76
CA GLY A 114 -8.03 -16.06 -2.88
C GLY A 114 -7.28 -15.56 -4.11
N TRP A 115 -7.51 -14.30 -4.51
CA TRP A 115 -6.82 -13.69 -5.65
C TRP A 115 -5.33 -13.53 -5.43
N HIS A 116 -4.88 -13.22 -4.21
CA HIS A 116 -3.46 -13.19 -3.90
C HIS A 116 -2.80 -14.56 -4.07
N LYS A 117 -3.46 -15.64 -3.62
CA LYS A 117 -2.98 -17.02 -3.84
C LYS A 117 -2.94 -17.37 -5.32
N ILE A 118 -4.00 -17.06 -6.07
CA ILE A 118 -4.05 -17.30 -7.52
C ILE A 118 -2.93 -16.53 -8.23
N ASN A 119 -2.74 -15.25 -7.90
CA ASN A 119 -1.70 -14.43 -8.50
C ASN A 119 -0.29 -14.97 -8.20
N LEU A 120 -0.04 -15.42 -6.97
CA LEU A 120 1.20 -16.07 -6.60
C LEU A 120 1.45 -17.34 -7.43
N LEU A 121 0.43 -18.21 -7.52
CA LEU A 121 0.53 -19.45 -8.31
C LEU A 121 0.73 -19.16 -9.79
N ALA A 122 -0.01 -18.20 -10.35
CA ALA A 122 0.12 -17.77 -11.74
C ALA A 122 1.54 -17.23 -12.02
N GLY A 123 2.11 -16.45 -11.10
CA GLY A 123 3.47 -15.94 -11.21
C GLY A 123 4.54 -17.02 -11.32
N TRP A 124 4.35 -18.18 -10.68
CA TRP A 124 5.24 -19.34 -10.81
C TRP A 124 4.93 -20.23 -12.01
N LEU A 125 3.65 -20.48 -12.28
CA LEU A 125 3.21 -21.36 -13.35
C LEU A 125 3.47 -20.76 -14.72
N ALA A 126 3.35 -19.43 -14.89
CA ALA A 126 3.60 -18.76 -16.16
C ALA A 126 5.02 -19.04 -16.71
N PRO A 127 6.13 -18.78 -16.00
CA PRO A 127 7.46 -19.06 -16.52
C PRO A 127 7.73 -20.55 -16.68
N ILE A 128 7.21 -21.41 -15.79
CA ILE A 128 7.36 -22.88 -15.93
C ILE A 128 6.68 -23.35 -17.22
N SER A 129 5.44 -22.92 -17.46
CA SER A 129 4.68 -23.29 -18.66
C SER A 129 5.38 -22.79 -19.93
N PHE A 130 5.95 -21.58 -19.90
CA PHE A 130 6.72 -21.03 -21.00
C PHE A 130 7.99 -21.86 -21.28
N LEU A 131 8.73 -22.27 -20.25
CA LEU A 131 9.90 -23.14 -20.39
C LEU A 131 9.52 -24.52 -20.94
N CYS A 132 8.46 -25.13 -20.43
CA CYS A 132 7.94 -26.40 -20.95
C CYS A 132 7.56 -26.29 -22.44
N MET A 133 6.87 -25.21 -22.82
CA MET A 133 6.53 -24.94 -24.22
C MET A 133 7.77 -24.83 -25.09
N MET A 134 8.80 -24.09 -24.67
CA MET A 134 10.06 -23.98 -25.41
C MET A 134 10.71 -25.35 -25.60
N LEU A 135 10.81 -26.16 -24.54
CA LEU A 135 11.37 -27.52 -24.63
C LEU A 135 10.60 -28.41 -25.60
N LEU A 136 9.27 -28.32 -25.60
CA LEU A 136 8.43 -29.08 -26.53
C LEU A 136 8.64 -28.64 -27.98
N VAL A 137 8.73 -27.33 -28.24
CA VAL A 137 8.99 -26.82 -29.59
C VAL A 137 10.34 -27.30 -30.13
N PHE A 138 11.41 -27.26 -29.31
CA PHE A 138 12.73 -27.72 -29.74
C PHE A 138 12.86 -29.24 -29.85
N LYS A 139 12.02 -30.02 -29.15
CA LYS A 139 11.97 -31.48 -29.27
C LYS A 139 10.95 -32.00 -30.27
N ALA A 140 10.05 -31.14 -30.76
CA ALA A 140 9.03 -31.55 -31.71
C ALA A 140 9.69 -31.91 -33.05
N PRO A 141 9.45 -33.11 -33.60
CA PRO A 141 9.98 -33.48 -34.90
C PRO A 141 9.37 -32.58 -35.98
N VAL A 142 10.23 -31.96 -36.81
CA VAL A 142 9.81 -31.20 -37.98
C VAL A 142 9.19 -32.17 -38.97
N ARG A 143 7.89 -32.03 -39.25
CA ARG A 143 7.23 -32.74 -40.36
C ARG A 143 7.49 -31.95 -41.65
N PRO A 144 8.19 -32.53 -42.65
CA PRO A 144 8.20 -31.94 -43.98
C PRO A 144 6.77 -31.95 -44.52
N ASN A 145 6.35 -30.87 -45.19
CA ASN A 145 5.13 -30.89 -45.98
C ASN A 145 5.49 -31.56 -47.32
N ASP A 146 4.85 -32.70 -47.62
CA ASP A 146 4.86 -33.34 -48.94
C ASP A 146 3.99 -32.55 -49.94
#